data_AF-A0A1C5QZ86-F1
#
_entry.id   AF-A0A1C5QZ86-F1
#
_cell.length_a   1.000
_cell.length_b   1.000
_cell.length_c   1.000
_cell.angle_alpha   90.00
_cell.angle_beta   90.00
_cell.angle_gamma   90.00
#
_symmetry.space_group_name_H-M   'P 1'
#
loop_
_entity.id
_entity.type
_entity.pdbx_description
1 polymer ?
#
loop_
_entity_poly.entity_id
_entity_poly.type
_entity_poly.pdbx_seq_one_letter_code
_entity_poly.pdbx_strand_id
1 'polypeptide(L)' 'MKKKSYFNEHIDVSCGYCKHGSEFDGAVVCKLGRFLSADCTCKYFDYDPLKRQPAAMPPLKSFDPNDFKL' A
#
# COMPACT_ATOMS: atom_id res chain seq x y z
N MET A 1 9.69 20.61 -21.83
CA MET A 1 8.40 20.59 -21.09
C MET A 1 8.48 19.48 -20.04
N LYS A 2 8.54 19.79 -18.74
CA LYS A 2 8.48 18.75 -17.69
C LYS A 2 7.03 18.26 -17.62
N LYS A 3 6.78 16.98 -17.90
CA LYS A 3 5.46 16.37 -17.71
C LYS A 3 5.09 16.52 -16.23
N LYS A 4 4.02 17.26 -15.91
CA LYS A 4 3.46 17.27 -14.57
C LYS A 4 3.04 15.83 -14.26
N SER A 5 3.70 15.20 -13.30
CA SER A 5 3.28 13.90 -12.79
C SER A 5 2.01 14.13 -11.98
N TYR A 6 0.88 13.61 -12.46
CA TYR A 6 -0.40 13.64 -11.74
C TYR A 6 -0.45 12.61 -10.59
N PHE A 7 0.61 11.81 -10.45
CA PHE A 7 0.77 10.81 -9.41
C PHE A 7 1.85 11.26 -8.45
N ASN A 8 1.50 11.21 -7.17
CA ASN A 8 2.29 11.61 -6.00
C ASN A 8 3.80 11.38 -6.24
N GLU A 9 4.57 12.45 -6.43
CA GLU A 9 6.02 12.35 -6.75
C GLU A 9 6.85 11.77 -5.60
N HIS A 10 6.28 11.70 -4.39
CA HIS A 10 6.93 11.25 -3.17
C HIS A 10 6.18 10.05 -2.58
N ILE A 11 6.21 8.91 -3.25
CA ILE A 11 5.78 7.64 -2.67
C ILE A 11 7.01 6.99 -2.04
N ASP A 12 6.93 6.70 -0.75
CA ASP A 12 7.98 5.96 -0.06
C ASP A 12 8.16 4.57 -0.67
N VAL A 13 9.41 4.17 -0.85
CA VAL A 13 9.75 2.86 -1.39
C VAL A 13 9.31 1.79 -0.39
N SER A 14 8.39 0.93 -0.82
CA SER A 14 7.91 -0.19 -0.02
C SER A 14 7.74 -1.43 -0.89
N CYS A 15 8.30 -2.56 -0.46
CA CYS A 15 8.12 -3.83 -1.15
C CYS A 15 6.65 -4.24 -1.24
N GLY A 16 5.81 -3.87 -0.26
CA GLY A 16 4.37 -4.15 -0.28
C GLY A 16 3.64 -3.48 -1.45
N TYR A 17 4.11 -2.31 -1.87
CA TYR A 17 3.54 -1.56 -3.00
C TYR A 17 4.32 -1.74 -4.30
N CYS A 18 5.35 -2.58 -4.31
CA CYS A 18 6.17 -2.80 -5.48
C CYS A 18 5.55 -3.89 -6.36
N LYS A 19 5.49 -3.73 -7.68
CA LYS A 19 5.04 -4.73 -8.65
C LYS A 19 5.78 -6.07 -8.49
N HIS A 20 7.05 -6.03 -8.10
CA HIS A 20 7.90 -7.20 -7.85
C HIS A 20 7.72 -7.84 -6.46
N GLY A 21 7.04 -7.18 -5.53
CA GLY A 21 6.71 -7.74 -4.21
C GLY A 21 5.68 -8.86 -4.32
N SER A 22 5.79 -9.88 -3.47
CA SER A 22 4.81 -10.95 -3.32
C SER A 22 4.66 -11.27 -1.85
N GLU A 23 3.45 -11.55 -1.41
CA GLU A 23 3.25 -12.08 -0.06
C GLU A 23 3.65 -13.56 -0.03
N PHE A 24 4.40 -13.93 1.01
CA PHE A 24 4.79 -15.29 1.33
C PHE A 24 4.90 -15.40 2.84
N ASP A 25 4.11 -16.30 3.44
CA ASP A 25 4.14 -16.59 4.88
C ASP A 25 4.03 -15.33 5.79
N GLY A 26 3.12 -14.42 5.44
CA GLY A 26 2.89 -13.17 6.19
C GLY A 26 3.96 -12.09 5.98
N ALA A 27 4.97 -12.32 5.15
CA ALA A 27 6.00 -11.35 4.79
C ALA A 27 5.94 -11.00 3.30
N VAL A 28 6.46 -9.83 2.93
CA VAL A 28 6.60 -9.44 1.52
C VAL A 28 7.99 -9.79 1.01
N VAL A 29 8.07 -10.69 0.03
CA VAL A 29 9.31 -11.11 -0.63
C VAL A 29 9.45 -10.49 -2.01
N CYS A 30 10.68 -10.17 -2.39
CA CYS A 30 10.97 -9.65 -3.73
C CYS A 30 11.18 -10.81 -4.70
N LYS A 31 10.38 -10.87 -5.78
CA LYS A 31 10.53 -11.89 -6.84
C LYS A 31 11.88 -11.83 -7.56
N LEU A 32 12.58 -10.69 -7.49
CA LEU A 32 13.92 -10.50 -8.04
C LEU A 32 15.04 -10.95 -7.07
N GLY A 33 14.70 -11.48 -5.89
CA GLY A 33 15.67 -11.93 -4.88
C GLY A 33 16.51 -10.80 -4.28
N ARG A 34 15.96 -9.59 -4.21
CA ARG A 34 16.66 -8.40 -3.72
C ARG A 34 16.10 -7.95 -2.37
N PHE A 35 16.95 -7.26 -1.61
CA PHE A 35 16.59 -6.62 -0.34
C PHE A 35 16.62 -5.10 -0.51
N LEU A 36 15.87 -4.41 0.35
CA LEU A 36 15.95 -2.96 0.45
C LEU A 36 17.34 -2.55 0.94
N SER A 37 17.91 -1.51 0.35
CA SER A 37 19.17 -0.94 0.85
C SER A 37 18.94 -0.24 2.19
N ALA A 38 20.02 -0.01 2.96
CA ALA A 38 19.94 0.58 4.31
C ALA A 38 19.41 2.03 4.32
N ASP A 39 19.46 2.70 3.18
CA ASP A 39 18.88 4.01 2.91
C ASP A 39 17.40 3.93 2.47
N CYS A 40 16.78 2.76 2.62
CA CYS A 40 15.43 2.46 2.17
C CYS A 40 15.20 2.67 0.66
N THR A 41 16.25 2.55 -0.16
CA THR A 41 16.12 2.67 -1.63
C THR A 41 16.06 1.32 -2.32
N CYS A 42 15.42 1.29 -3.49
CA CYS A 42 15.45 0.17 -4.42
C CYS A 42 15.40 0.69 -5.86
N LYS A 43 16.45 0.43 -6.64
CA LYS A 43 16.56 0.88 -8.05
C LYS A 43 15.51 0.27 -8.98
N TYR A 44 14.91 -0.84 -8.57
CA TYR A 44 13.90 -1.59 -9.32
C TYR A 44 12.50 -1.41 -8.71
N PHE A 45 12.33 -0.43 -7.83
CA PHE A 45 11.02 -0.11 -7.31
C PHE A 45 10.11 0.36 -8.45
N ASP A 46 8.99 -0.36 -8.63
CA ASP A 46 7.95 -0.02 -9.58
C ASP A 46 6.62 -0.06 -8.82
N TYR A 47 5.96 1.08 -8.68
CA TYR A 47 4.76 1.22 -7.86
C TYR A 47 3.57 0.52 -8.52
N ASP A 48 2.91 -0.38 -7.79
CA ASP A 48 1.70 -1.08 -8.20
C ASP A 48 0.49 -0.55 -7.40
N PRO A 49 -0.35 0.33 -7.98
CA PRO A 49 -1.50 0.89 -7.29
C PRO A 49 -2.51 -0.16 -6.82
N LEU A 50 -2.55 -1.34 -7.45
CA LEU A 50 -3.48 -2.41 -7.08
C LEU A 50 -3.10 -3.07 -5.76
N LYS A 51 -1.84 -2.95 -5.34
CA LYS A 51 -1.36 -3.43 -4.03
C LYS A 51 -1.61 -2.44 -2.91
N ARG A 52 -2.13 -1.25 -3.21
CA ARG A 52 -2.51 -0.28 -2.20
C ARG A 52 -3.83 -0.72 -1.57
N GLN A 53 -3.76 -1.46 -0.47
CA GLN A 53 -4.94 -1.81 0.28
C GLN A 53 -5.45 -0.55 1.03
N PRO A 54 -6.70 -0.11 0.82
CA PRO A 54 -7.26 0.99 1.59
C PRO A 54 -7.33 0.61 3.07
N ALA A 55 -7.23 1.62 3.94
CA ALA A 55 -7.38 1.40 5.38
C ALA A 55 -8.72 0.68 5.67
N ALA A 56 -8.69 -0.23 6.65
CA ALA A 56 -9.90 -0.92 7.08
C ALA A 56 -10.98 0.11 7.43
N MET A 57 -12.21 -0.13 6.95
CA MET A 57 -13.31 0.73 7.32
C MET A 57 -13.47 0.74 8.85
N PRO A 58 -13.82 1.89 9.45
CA PRO A 58 -14.15 1.91 10.86
C PRO A 58 -15.29 0.92 11.15
N PRO A 59 -15.32 0.34 12.37
CA PRO A 59 -16.41 -0.54 12.74
C PRO A 59 -17.75 0.18 12.60
N LEU A 60 -18.75 -0.55 12.10
CA LEU A 60 -20.11 -0.04 12.03
C LEU A 60 -20.60 0.32 13.44
N LYS A 61 -21.32 1.43 13.55
CA LYS A 61 -21.96 1.83 14.80
C LYS A 61 -23.01 0.77 15.17
N SER A 62 -22.97 0.29 16.41
CA SER A 62 -24.08 -0.49 16.95
C SER A 62 -25.23 0.44 17.30
N PHE A 63 -26.42 0.15 16.78
CA PHE A 63 -27.65 0.84 17.14
C PHE A 63 -28.57 -0.12 17.88
N ASP A 64 -29.24 0.38 18.91
CA ASP A 64 -30.31 -0.34 19.58
C ASP A 64 -31.65 -0.05 18.87
N PRO A 65 -32.62 -0.97 18.84
CA PRO A 65 -33.94 -0.69 18.27
C PRO A 65 -34.63 0.56 18.85
N ASN A 66 -34.29 0.96 20.08
CA ASN A 66 -34.81 2.19 20.69
C ASN A 66 -34.24 3.48 20.07
N ASP A 67 -33.07 3.44 19.41
CA ASP A 67 -32.50 4.61 18.71
C ASP A 67 -33.35 5.06 17.50
N PHE A 68 -34.28 4.20 17.06
CA PHE A 68 -35.16 4.44 15.91
C PHE A 68 -36.60 4.74 16.31
N LYS A 69 -36.90 4.93 17.60
CA LYS A 69 -38.23 5.32 18.08
C LYS A 69 -38.39 6.84 18.03
N LEU A 70 -39.56 7.29 17.58
CA LEU A 70 -39.94 8.69 17.42
C LEU A 70 -40.49 9.30 18.72
#